data_AF-A0A352W858-F1
#
_entry.id   AF-A0A352W858-F1
#
_cell.length_a   1.000
_cell.length_b   1.000
_cell.length_c   1.000
_cell.angle_alpha   90.00
_cell.angle_beta   90.00
_cell.angle_gamma   90.00
#
_symmetry.space_group_name_H-M   'P 1'
#
loop_
_entity.id
_entity.type
_entity.pdbx_description
1 polymer ?
#
loop_
_entity_poly.entity_id
_entity_poly.type
_entity_poly.pdbx_seq_one_letter_code
_entity_poly.pdbx_strand_id
1 'polypeptide(L)'
;MAHFSAANELSALKSSTHETLETLIDALLEGQVLLFADGCHTGLAFVMPGWSLRPISEPPSEKAIRGPREGFTETLRENIAMVRRWVRDPELRVTKMQIGTRTHTDVAIMYLGDVANPDIVTEVRKRLAAIKIDAILEAGYLEQLITDSRTTLFPLTQATERSDKVTSAILEGRVAIIVDKSASAIIVPTTVNELYQSPEDHYYDFWLGTLLRVIRLIGNNLAIALPGLYIALAAVNSELLPTQLALNIAASRLGVPFPILLEVLLVELTIEIFREAGLRLPST
;
A
#
# COMPACT_ATOMS: atom_id res chain seq x y z
N MET A 1 -6.57 -17.63 49.24
CA MET A 1 -7.02 -16.98 48.00
C MET A 1 -6.87 -17.96 46.87
N ALA A 2 -7.96 -18.29 46.18
CA ALA A 2 -7.91 -19.17 45.02
C ALA A 2 -7.36 -18.37 43.83
N HIS A 3 -6.25 -18.83 43.26
CA HIS A 3 -5.67 -18.28 42.04
C HIS A 3 -5.79 -19.34 40.94
N PHE A 4 -6.11 -18.94 39.72
CA PHE A 4 -5.99 -19.85 38.59
C PHE A 4 -4.51 -20.21 38.40
N SER A 5 -4.17 -21.49 38.58
CA SER A 5 -2.85 -21.99 38.23
C SER A 5 -2.80 -22.23 36.73
N ALA A 6 -2.06 -21.39 36.01
CA ALA A 6 -1.74 -21.60 34.59
C ALA A 6 -0.91 -22.89 34.35
N ALA A 7 -0.45 -23.58 35.41
CA ALA A 7 0.41 -24.76 35.31
C ALA A 7 -0.34 -26.06 34.95
N ASN A 8 -1.67 -26.10 35.05
CA ASN A 8 -2.46 -27.19 34.48
C ASN A 8 -2.96 -26.75 33.09
N GLU A 9 -2.07 -26.85 32.11
CA GLU A 9 -2.34 -26.55 30.70
C GLU A 9 -3.59 -27.31 30.22
N LEU A 10 -4.72 -26.60 30.10
CA LEU A 10 -5.81 -27.00 29.22
C LEU A 10 -5.27 -26.95 27.78
N SER A 11 -4.60 -28.02 27.36
CA SER A 11 -3.70 -28.09 26.19
C SER A 11 -4.30 -27.75 24.82
N ALA A 12 -5.61 -27.50 24.73
CA ALA A 12 -6.28 -27.22 23.47
C ALA A 12 -6.19 -25.76 23.03
N LEU A 13 -6.07 -24.80 23.96
CA LEU A 13 -6.12 -23.36 23.64
C LEU A 13 -5.07 -22.57 24.42
N LYS A 14 -4.44 -21.62 23.74
CA LYS A 14 -3.49 -20.70 24.36
C LYS A 14 -4.25 -19.79 25.33
N SER A 15 -3.86 -19.80 26.60
CA SER A 15 -4.47 -19.01 27.66
C SER A 15 -3.49 -18.01 28.26
N SER A 16 -3.99 -16.84 28.65
CA SER A 16 -3.28 -15.87 29.49
C SER A 16 -4.06 -15.61 30.77
N THR A 17 -3.34 -15.33 31.85
CA THR A 17 -3.91 -14.96 33.15
C THR A 17 -3.74 -13.46 33.34
N HIS A 18 -4.82 -12.80 33.78
CA HIS A 18 -4.84 -11.35 33.96
C HIS A 18 -5.46 -11.03 35.32
N GLU A 19 -4.79 -10.16 36.07
CA GLU A 19 -5.19 -9.75 37.43
C GLU A 19 -5.98 -8.44 37.44
N THR A 20 -5.86 -7.62 36.39
CA THR A 20 -6.48 -6.31 36.29
C THR A 20 -7.66 -6.32 35.32
N LEU A 21 -8.73 -5.61 35.69
CA LEU A 21 -9.92 -5.46 34.86
C LEU A 21 -9.60 -4.81 33.50
N GLU A 22 -8.67 -3.86 33.46
CA GLU A 22 -8.23 -3.19 32.23
C GLU A 22 -7.66 -4.20 31.21
N THR A 23 -6.68 -5.02 31.63
CA THR A 23 -6.07 -6.00 30.73
C THR A 23 -7.05 -7.12 30.31
N LEU A 24 -8.02 -7.43 31.16
CA LEU A 24 -9.12 -8.34 30.80
C LEU A 24 -10.07 -7.72 29.77
N ILE A 25 -10.42 -6.43 29.92
CA ILE A 25 -11.23 -5.71 28.93
C ILE A 25 -10.48 -5.65 27.59
N ASP A 26 -9.18 -5.38 27.59
CA ASP A 26 -8.36 -5.38 26.37
C ASP A 26 -8.42 -6.74 25.67
N ALA A 27 -8.21 -7.83 26.43
CA ALA A 27 -8.33 -9.19 25.90
C ALA A 27 -9.73 -9.50 25.34
N LEU A 28 -10.79 -9.02 26.00
CA LEU A 28 -12.17 -9.17 25.50
C LEU A 28 -12.38 -8.40 24.18
N LEU A 29 -11.84 -7.19 24.08
CA LEU A 29 -11.94 -6.34 22.89
C LEU A 29 -11.09 -6.88 21.73
N GLU A 30 -10.01 -7.60 22.02
CA GLU A 30 -9.27 -8.41 21.07
C GLU A 30 -10.03 -9.68 20.63
N GLY A 31 -11.24 -9.92 21.14
CA GLY A 31 -12.07 -11.08 20.79
C GLY A 31 -11.66 -12.37 21.47
N GLN A 32 -10.89 -12.30 22.56
CA GLN A 32 -10.60 -13.44 23.41
C GLN A 32 -11.80 -13.76 24.31
N VAL A 33 -11.98 -15.04 24.64
CA VAL A 33 -13.05 -15.49 25.55
C VAL A 33 -12.54 -15.41 26.98
N LEU A 34 -13.22 -14.62 27.81
CA LEU A 34 -12.90 -14.51 29.23
C LEU A 34 -13.66 -15.56 30.04
N LEU A 35 -12.96 -16.22 30.97
CA LEU A 35 -13.53 -17.11 31.98
C LEU A 35 -13.27 -16.52 33.36
N PHE A 36 -14.37 -16.32 34.09
CA PHE A 36 -14.36 -15.93 35.49
C PHE A 36 -14.86 -17.10 36.33
N ALA A 37 -14.15 -17.43 37.41
CA ALA A 37 -14.64 -18.35 38.43
C ALA A 37 -14.99 -17.57 39.69
N ASP A 38 -16.12 -17.92 40.30
CA ASP A 38 -16.56 -17.33 41.55
C ASP A 38 -15.52 -17.57 42.66
N GLY A 39 -15.20 -16.53 43.43
CA GLY A 39 -14.16 -16.54 44.46
C GLY A 39 -12.70 -16.41 43.96
N CYS A 40 -12.46 -16.24 42.66
CA CYS A 40 -11.13 -15.99 42.10
C CYS A 40 -10.93 -14.50 41.75
N HIS A 41 -9.78 -13.93 42.12
CA HIS A 41 -9.42 -12.54 41.79
C HIS A 41 -8.72 -12.39 40.42
N THR A 42 -8.47 -13.51 39.74
CA THR A 42 -7.78 -13.57 38.45
C THR A 42 -8.74 -14.04 37.38
N GLY A 43 -8.78 -13.38 36.22
CA GLY A 43 -9.51 -13.84 35.04
C GLY A 43 -8.60 -14.63 34.11
N LEU A 44 -9.16 -15.62 33.43
CA LEU A 44 -8.49 -16.34 32.33
C LEU A 44 -9.01 -15.80 30.99
N ALA A 45 -8.10 -15.50 30.07
CA ALA A 45 -8.45 -15.17 28.69
C ALA A 45 -7.99 -16.31 27.76
N PHE A 46 -8.88 -16.74 26.87
CA PHE A 46 -8.63 -17.79 25.89
C PHE A 46 -8.68 -17.21 24.48
N VAL A 47 -7.63 -17.45 23.70
CA VAL A 47 -7.64 -17.10 22.27
C VAL A 47 -8.46 -18.15 21.53
N MET A 48 -9.60 -17.74 20.97
CA MET A 48 -10.42 -18.60 20.09
C MET A 48 -9.90 -18.51 18.65
N PRO A 49 -9.41 -19.61 18.03
CA PRO A 49 -9.14 -19.63 16.60
C PRO A 49 -10.47 -19.68 15.85
N GLY A 50 -10.81 -18.66 15.04
CA GLY A 50 -12.09 -18.72 14.33
C GLY A 50 -12.56 -17.54 13.49
N TRP A 51 -11.76 -16.49 13.25
CA TRP A 51 -12.18 -15.51 12.25
C TRP A 51 -12.04 -16.10 10.85
N SER A 52 -13.08 -15.89 10.04
CA SER A 52 -13.04 -16.19 8.61
C SER A 52 -12.05 -15.24 7.95
N LEU A 53 -10.83 -15.71 7.73
CA LEU A 53 -9.79 -14.97 7.04
C LEU A 53 -9.98 -15.12 5.54
N ARG A 54 -9.79 -14.01 4.81
CA ARG A 54 -9.76 -14.05 3.35
C ARG A 54 -8.57 -14.94 2.93
N PRO A 55 -8.78 -15.93 2.05
CA PRO A 55 -7.66 -16.70 1.53
C PRO A 55 -6.75 -15.81 0.69
N ILE A 56 -5.44 -16.10 0.71
CA ILE A 56 -4.46 -15.46 -0.17
C ILE A 56 -4.93 -15.67 -1.62
N SER A 57 -5.18 -14.57 -2.32
CA SER A 57 -5.69 -14.55 -3.68
C SER A 57 -5.00 -13.48 -4.52
N GLU A 58 -5.31 -13.44 -5.82
CA GLU A 58 -4.75 -12.42 -6.71
C GLU A 58 -5.19 -11.02 -6.28
N PRO A 59 -4.24 -10.06 -6.14
CA PRO A 59 -4.58 -8.69 -5.77
C PRO A 59 -5.41 -8.05 -6.89
N PRO A 60 -6.60 -7.52 -6.58
CA PRO A 60 -7.46 -6.92 -7.60
C PRO A 60 -6.84 -5.66 -8.20
N SER A 61 -6.02 -4.93 -7.44
CA SER A 61 -5.40 -3.67 -7.87
C SER A 61 -4.10 -3.87 -8.68
N GLU A 62 -3.39 -4.99 -8.47
CA GLU A 62 -2.08 -5.27 -9.07
C GLU A 62 -2.04 -6.65 -9.75
N LYS A 63 -2.97 -6.89 -10.69
CA LYS A 63 -3.02 -8.15 -11.45
C LYS A 63 -1.71 -8.39 -12.22
N ALA A 64 -1.24 -9.64 -12.19
CA ALA A 64 0.00 -10.02 -12.84
C ALA A 64 -0.25 -10.97 -14.02
N ILE A 65 0.19 -10.57 -15.20
CA ILE A 65 0.24 -11.45 -16.37
C ILE A 65 1.29 -12.54 -16.13
N ARG A 66 2.45 -12.17 -15.54
CA ARG A 66 3.58 -13.08 -15.31
C ARG A 66 4.15 -12.91 -13.90
N GLY A 67 4.54 -14.02 -13.28
CA GLY A 67 5.14 -14.05 -11.94
C GLY A 67 4.13 -14.40 -10.84
N PRO A 68 4.51 -14.16 -9.57
CA PRO A 68 3.65 -14.41 -8.42
C PRO A 68 2.37 -13.59 -8.47
N ARG A 69 1.26 -14.22 -8.06
CA ARG A 69 -0.07 -13.60 -7.96
C ARG A 69 -0.56 -13.56 -6.52
N GLU A 70 0.31 -13.72 -5.54
CA GLU A 70 -0.09 -13.72 -4.13
C GLU A 70 -0.19 -12.26 -3.62
N GLY A 71 -1.42 -11.81 -3.35
CA GLY A 71 -1.71 -10.53 -2.70
C GLY A 71 -1.78 -10.67 -1.18
N PHE A 72 -1.41 -9.61 -0.46
CA PHE A 72 -1.56 -9.52 0.98
C PHE A 72 -3.03 -9.68 1.41
N THR A 73 -3.22 -10.16 2.63
CA THR A 73 -4.52 -10.26 3.30
C THR A 73 -4.64 -9.16 4.34
N GLU A 74 -5.78 -9.07 5.01
CA GLU A 74 -6.00 -8.12 6.10
C GLU A 74 -5.33 -8.56 7.42
N THR A 75 -4.62 -9.69 7.45
CA THR A 75 -4.01 -10.25 8.66
C THR A 75 -2.51 -9.94 8.71
N LEU A 76 -2.06 -9.15 9.69
CA LEU A 76 -0.64 -8.80 9.85
C LEU A 76 0.28 -10.03 9.93
N ARG A 77 -0.13 -11.06 10.67
CA ARG A 77 0.67 -12.29 10.85
C ARG A 77 0.87 -13.04 9.53
N GLU A 78 -0.17 -13.13 8.71
CA GLU A 78 -0.09 -13.78 7.40
C GLU A 78 0.81 -12.98 6.47
N ASN A 79 0.65 -11.66 6.42
CA ASN A 79 1.47 -10.78 5.59
C ASN A 79 2.96 -10.86 5.96
N ILE A 80 3.30 -10.85 7.25
CA ILE A 80 4.68 -11.06 7.71
C ILE A 80 5.19 -12.45 7.27
N ALA A 81 4.36 -13.49 7.38
CA ALA A 81 4.73 -14.84 6.99
C ALA A 81 4.95 -14.95 5.47
N MET A 82 4.15 -14.26 4.65
CA MET A 82 4.31 -14.18 3.21
C MET A 82 5.69 -13.62 2.85
N VAL A 83 6.08 -12.47 3.41
CA VAL A 83 7.42 -11.89 3.16
C VAL A 83 8.53 -12.82 3.67
N ARG A 84 8.37 -13.43 4.85
CA ARG A 84 9.36 -14.34 5.43
C ARG A 84 9.51 -15.66 4.66
N ARG A 85 8.48 -16.09 3.91
CA ARG A 85 8.56 -17.25 3.02
C ARG A 85 9.54 -17.01 1.88
N TRP A 86 9.63 -15.76 1.40
CA TRP A 86 10.59 -15.30 0.41
C TRP A 86 11.97 -15.05 1.01
N VAL A 87 12.06 -14.23 2.06
CA VAL A 87 13.34 -13.86 2.70
C VAL A 87 13.61 -14.79 3.89
N ARG A 88 14.35 -15.86 3.65
CA ARG A 88 14.78 -16.84 4.67
C ARG A 88 16.11 -16.45 5.29
N ASP A 89 16.23 -15.20 5.70
CA ASP A 89 17.45 -14.62 6.23
C ASP A 89 17.31 -14.31 7.73
N PRO A 90 18.27 -14.69 8.60
CA PRO A 90 18.23 -14.33 10.02
C PRO A 90 18.31 -12.82 10.28
N GLU A 91 18.85 -12.05 9.33
CA GLU A 91 18.99 -10.61 9.40
C GLU A 91 17.70 -9.87 9.01
N LEU A 92 16.65 -10.59 8.58
CA LEU A 92 15.32 -10.01 8.39
C LEU A 92 14.75 -9.59 9.76
N ARG A 93 14.78 -8.29 10.03
CA ARG A 93 14.27 -7.70 11.26
C ARG A 93 12.79 -7.37 11.10
N VAL A 94 12.00 -7.76 12.11
CA VAL A 94 10.58 -7.42 12.23
C VAL A 94 10.37 -6.73 13.57
N THR A 95 10.06 -5.43 13.53
CA THR A 95 9.76 -4.63 14.73
C THR A 95 8.28 -4.31 14.75
N LYS A 96 7.57 -4.73 15.80
CA LYS A 96 6.14 -4.44 15.97
C LYS A 96 5.93 -3.23 16.87
N MET A 97 4.90 -2.46 16.60
CA MET A 97 4.40 -1.37 17.44
C MET A 97 2.89 -1.21 17.28
N GLN A 98 2.25 -0.53 18.23
CA GLN A 98 0.83 -0.20 18.16
C GLN A 98 0.66 1.29 17.91
N ILE A 99 -0.25 1.63 16.99
CA ILE A 99 -0.55 3.02 16.63
C ILE A 99 -2.07 3.22 16.63
N GLY A 100 -2.51 4.39 17.12
CA GLY A 100 -3.92 4.74 17.26
C GLY A 100 -4.37 4.73 18.72
N THR A 101 -5.08 5.78 19.16
CA THR A 101 -5.51 5.91 20.57
C THR A 101 -6.72 5.05 20.92
N ARG A 102 -7.52 4.62 19.93
CA ARG A 102 -8.73 3.80 20.14
C ARG A 102 -8.61 2.41 19.53
N THR A 103 -8.06 2.31 18.32
CA THR A 103 -7.97 1.02 17.63
C THR A 103 -6.76 0.19 18.02
N HIS A 104 -5.75 0.80 18.64
CA HIS A 104 -4.48 0.16 19.02
C HIS A 104 -3.97 -0.77 17.90
N THR A 105 -3.93 -0.25 16.67
CA THR A 105 -3.66 -1.06 15.48
C THR A 105 -2.20 -1.52 15.48
N ASP A 106 -1.98 -2.83 15.36
CA ASP A 106 -0.64 -3.40 15.22
C ASP A 106 -0.02 -3.03 13.86
N VAL A 107 1.23 -2.57 13.89
CA VAL A 107 2.03 -2.22 12.72
C VAL A 107 3.38 -2.90 12.82
N ALA A 108 3.84 -3.51 11.73
CA ALA A 108 5.15 -4.14 11.64
C ALA A 108 6.06 -3.40 10.67
N ILE A 109 7.26 -3.05 11.14
CA ILE A 109 8.36 -2.52 10.33
C ILE A 109 9.27 -3.71 9.98
N MET A 110 9.46 -3.95 8.69
CA MET A 110 10.28 -5.04 8.14
C MET A 110 11.42 -4.49 7.29
N TYR A 111 12.63 -4.95 7.53
CA TYR A 111 13.83 -4.57 6.78
C TYR A 111 14.94 -5.60 6.98
N LEU A 112 15.96 -5.58 6.13
CA LEU A 112 17.13 -6.43 6.26
C LEU A 112 18.23 -5.63 6.98
N GLY A 113 18.65 -6.08 8.16
CA GLY A 113 19.46 -5.28 9.09
C GLY A 113 20.87 -4.92 8.63
N ASP A 114 21.47 -5.72 7.74
CA ASP A 114 22.81 -5.49 7.16
C ASP A 114 22.78 -4.75 5.82
N VAL A 115 21.61 -4.68 5.16
CA VAL A 115 21.46 -4.00 3.86
C VAL A 115 20.74 -2.65 4.00
N ALA A 116 19.76 -2.55 4.89
CA ALA A 116 18.99 -1.32 5.06
C ALA A 116 19.82 -0.22 5.75
N ASN A 117 19.67 1.02 5.28
CA ASN A 117 20.33 2.15 5.92
C ASN A 117 19.71 2.39 7.32
N PRO A 118 20.50 2.33 8.41
CA PRO A 118 20.00 2.47 9.77
C PRO A 118 19.36 3.83 10.05
N ASP A 119 19.79 4.90 9.36
CA ASP A 119 19.21 6.24 9.50
C ASP A 119 17.76 6.26 8.99
N ILE A 120 17.49 5.58 7.88
CA ILE A 120 16.14 5.46 7.30
C ILE A 120 15.24 4.68 8.27
N VAL A 121 15.70 3.54 8.78
CA VAL A 121 14.95 2.73 9.75
C VAL A 121 14.61 3.54 11.00
N THR A 122 15.57 4.32 11.50
CA THR A 122 15.41 5.15 12.69
C THR A 122 14.39 6.26 12.44
N GLU A 123 14.46 6.92 11.29
CA GLU A 123 13.52 7.99 10.91
C GLU A 123 12.10 7.43 10.72
N VAL A 124 11.93 6.27 10.07
CA VAL A 124 10.63 5.59 9.95
C VAL A 124 10.04 5.30 11.33
N ARG A 125 10.83 4.72 12.24
CA ARG A 125 10.37 4.42 13.61
C ARG A 125 9.97 5.70 14.34
N LYS A 126 10.76 6.76 14.22
CA LYS A 126 10.50 8.05 14.85
C LYS A 126 9.22 8.68 14.34
N ARG A 127 8.98 8.66 13.02
CA ARG A 127 7.75 9.21 12.42
C ARG A 127 6.53 8.42 12.85
N LEU A 128 6.57 7.10 12.77
CA LEU A 128 5.47 6.24 13.20
C LEU A 128 5.12 6.45 14.68
N ALA A 129 6.12 6.56 15.55
CA ALA A 129 5.91 6.81 16.98
C ALA A 129 5.34 8.21 17.28
N ALA A 130 5.54 9.18 16.39
CA ALA A 130 5.01 10.54 16.56
C ALA A 130 3.53 10.68 16.13
N ILE A 131 2.98 9.67 15.45
CA ILE A 131 1.60 9.71 14.95
C ILE A 131 0.60 9.70 16.11
N LYS A 132 -0.28 10.71 16.13
CA LYS A 132 -1.41 10.81 17.06
C LYS A 132 -2.70 10.87 16.26
N ILE A 133 -3.40 9.73 16.17
CA ILE A 133 -4.69 9.58 15.50
C ILE A 133 -5.58 8.66 16.34
N ASP A 134 -6.90 8.81 16.23
CA ASP A 134 -7.84 7.94 16.93
C ASP A 134 -7.81 6.49 16.44
N ALA A 135 -7.76 6.31 15.12
CA ALA A 135 -7.90 5.02 14.47
C ALA A 135 -7.07 4.94 13.19
N ILE A 136 -6.54 3.75 12.90
CA ILE A 136 -5.98 3.40 11.59
C ILE A 136 -6.88 2.33 10.99
N LEU A 137 -7.52 2.68 9.87
CA LEU A 137 -8.44 1.79 9.15
C LEU A 137 -7.79 1.14 7.93
N GLU A 138 -6.75 1.77 7.37
CA GLU A 138 -6.10 1.35 6.14
C GLU A 138 -4.65 1.90 6.11
N ALA A 139 -3.73 1.25 5.39
CA ALA A 139 -2.32 1.61 5.37
C ALA A 139 -2.05 3.00 4.78
N GLY A 140 -2.86 3.45 3.82
CA GLY A 140 -2.82 4.80 3.24
C GLY A 140 -2.97 5.93 4.27
N TYR A 141 -3.55 5.68 5.44
CA TYR A 141 -3.54 6.65 6.54
C TYR A 141 -2.10 6.90 7.01
N LEU A 142 -1.32 5.83 7.22
CA LEU A 142 0.08 5.95 7.59
C LEU A 142 0.90 6.57 6.47
N GLU A 143 0.61 6.24 5.21
CA GLU A 143 1.30 6.79 4.05
C GLU A 143 1.30 8.32 4.05
N GLN A 144 0.13 8.92 4.31
CA GLN A 144 0.00 10.38 4.38
C GLN A 144 0.64 10.99 5.64
N LEU A 145 0.68 10.24 6.74
CA LEU A 145 1.16 10.74 8.04
C LEU A 145 2.68 10.63 8.21
N ILE A 146 3.34 9.72 7.48
CA ILE A 146 4.81 9.58 7.50
C ILE A 146 5.51 10.48 6.46
N THR A 147 4.76 11.06 5.52
CA THR A 147 5.31 11.89 4.44
C THR A 147 5.49 13.34 4.90
N ASP A 148 6.67 13.94 4.67
CA ASP A 148 7.02 15.28 5.18
C ASP A 148 6.19 16.42 4.59
N SER A 149 5.93 16.36 3.29
CA SER A 149 5.23 17.43 2.57
C SER A 149 4.11 16.87 1.74
N ARG A 150 2.93 17.47 1.92
CA ARG A 150 1.76 17.23 1.04
C ARG A 150 1.92 17.88 -0.34
N THR A 151 3.00 18.64 -0.57
CA THR A 151 3.23 19.38 -1.82
C THR A 151 4.18 18.68 -2.79
N THR A 152 4.76 17.52 -2.42
CA THR A 152 5.62 16.77 -3.34
C THR A 152 4.79 16.16 -4.46
N LEU A 153 5.16 16.47 -5.70
CA LEU A 153 4.48 15.93 -6.89
C LEU A 153 4.66 14.42 -7.03
N PHE A 154 5.81 13.89 -6.59
CA PHE A 154 6.08 12.46 -6.59
C PHE A 154 5.89 11.89 -5.18
N PRO A 155 5.25 10.71 -5.05
CA PRO A 155 5.09 10.06 -3.77
C PRO A 155 6.46 9.62 -3.23
N LEU A 156 6.67 9.81 -1.93
CA LEU A 156 7.89 9.39 -1.20
C LEU A 156 7.76 7.97 -0.62
N THR A 157 6.58 7.39 -0.79
CA THR A 157 6.11 6.09 -0.32
C THR A 157 5.55 5.31 -1.50
N GLN A 158 5.54 3.98 -1.42
CA GLN A 158 4.92 3.13 -2.41
C GLN A 158 4.03 2.11 -1.72
N ALA A 159 2.72 2.25 -1.87
CA ALA A 159 1.77 1.22 -1.47
C ALA A 159 1.79 0.06 -2.47
N THR A 160 1.68 -1.17 -1.96
CA THR A 160 1.54 -2.36 -2.80
C THR A 160 0.75 -3.47 -2.10
N GLU A 161 -0.08 -4.18 -2.85
CA GLU A 161 -0.75 -5.39 -2.38
C GLU A 161 0.12 -6.64 -2.58
N ARG A 162 1.29 -6.51 -3.24
CA ARG A 162 2.10 -7.64 -3.67
C ARG A 162 3.26 -7.96 -2.73
N SER A 163 3.31 -9.21 -2.27
CA SER A 163 4.37 -9.68 -1.36
C SER A 163 5.76 -9.80 -2.01
N ASP A 164 5.82 -10.10 -3.31
CA ASP A 164 7.07 -10.19 -4.08
C ASP A 164 7.72 -8.81 -4.29
N LYS A 165 6.91 -7.77 -4.50
CA LYS A 165 7.38 -6.38 -4.61
C LYS A 165 7.97 -5.88 -3.30
N VAL A 166 7.31 -6.15 -2.16
CA VAL A 166 7.86 -5.86 -0.83
C VAL A 166 9.17 -6.61 -0.58
N THR A 167 9.23 -7.88 -0.99
CA THR A 167 10.44 -8.69 -0.87
C THR A 167 11.60 -8.08 -1.65
N SER A 168 11.40 -7.70 -2.93
CA SER A 168 12.42 -7.04 -3.74
C SER A 168 12.92 -5.76 -3.07
N ALA A 169 11.99 -4.95 -2.56
CA ALA A 169 12.32 -3.70 -1.88
C ALA A 169 13.19 -3.92 -0.64
N ILE A 170 12.85 -4.89 0.21
CA ILE A 170 13.65 -5.21 1.40
C ILE A 170 15.05 -5.70 1.02
N LEU A 171 15.16 -6.52 -0.03
CA LEU A 171 16.45 -7.01 -0.55
C LEU A 171 17.31 -5.89 -1.16
N GLU A 172 16.68 -4.82 -1.64
CA GLU A 172 17.36 -3.60 -2.12
C GLU A 172 17.72 -2.62 -0.99
N GLY A 173 17.45 -2.97 0.28
CA GLY A 173 17.76 -2.14 1.45
C GLY A 173 16.68 -1.11 1.81
N ARG A 174 15.48 -1.22 1.24
CA ARG A 174 14.32 -0.41 1.63
C ARG A 174 13.60 -1.02 2.83
N VAL A 175 12.75 -0.22 3.45
CA VAL A 175 11.95 -0.59 4.63
C VAL A 175 10.50 -0.77 4.22
N ALA A 176 9.88 -1.85 4.68
CA ALA A 176 8.46 -2.11 4.50
C ALA A 176 7.70 -1.91 5.82
N ILE A 177 6.50 -1.35 5.72
CA ILE A 177 5.58 -1.13 6.83
C ILE A 177 4.30 -1.89 6.48
N ILE A 178 3.94 -2.87 7.32
CA ILE A 178 2.73 -3.67 7.16
C ILE A 178 1.79 -3.32 8.30
N VAL A 179 0.54 -3.00 7.96
CA VAL A 179 -0.49 -2.56 8.90
C VAL A 179 -1.50 -3.68 9.05
N ASP A 180 -1.86 -4.02 10.29
CA ASP A 180 -2.96 -4.96 10.52
C ASP A 180 -4.28 -4.41 9.98
N LYS A 181 -5.14 -5.28 9.45
CA LYS A 181 -6.42 -4.95 8.80
C LYS A 181 -6.30 -4.26 7.44
N SER A 182 -5.10 -4.17 6.86
CA SER A 182 -4.89 -3.70 5.48
C SER A 182 -4.29 -4.79 4.60
N ALA A 183 -4.84 -4.94 3.40
CA ALA A 183 -4.33 -5.80 2.34
C ALA A 183 -3.22 -5.13 1.51
N SER A 184 -2.63 -4.04 2.00
CA SER A 184 -1.50 -3.35 1.36
C SER A 184 -0.35 -3.12 2.36
N ALA A 185 0.86 -3.08 1.84
CA ALA A 185 2.07 -2.70 2.55
C ALA A 185 2.66 -1.43 1.96
N ILE A 186 3.35 -0.65 2.80
CA ILE A 186 3.99 0.61 2.41
C ILE A 186 5.49 0.39 2.34
N ILE A 187 6.12 0.75 1.22
CA ILE A 187 7.56 0.69 1.02
C ILE A 187 8.15 2.10 1.11
N VAL A 188 9.27 2.25 1.82
CA VAL A 188 10.01 3.52 1.98
C VAL A 188 11.54 3.33 2.01
N PRO A 189 12.33 4.29 1.50
CA PRO A 189 11.88 5.41 0.68
C PRO A 189 11.53 4.95 -0.74
N THR A 190 10.67 5.70 -1.42
CA THR A 190 10.38 5.49 -2.84
C THR A 190 11.11 6.49 -3.71
N THR A 191 11.69 6.01 -4.82
CA THR A 191 12.31 6.85 -5.85
C THR A 191 11.46 6.93 -7.11
N VAL A 192 11.68 7.95 -7.94
CA VAL A 192 10.97 8.13 -9.22
C VAL A 192 11.14 6.91 -10.13
N ASN A 193 12.30 6.26 -10.12
CA ASN A 193 12.55 5.07 -10.93
C ASN A 193 11.61 3.92 -10.57
N GLU A 194 11.31 3.74 -9.29
CA GLU A 194 10.42 2.68 -8.79
C GLU A 194 8.96 2.89 -9.19
N LEU A 195 8.57 4.13 -9.53
CA LEU A 195 7.23 4.44 -10.05
C LEU A 195 7.04 4.00 -11.50
N TYR A 196 8.14 3.89 -12.26
CA TYR A 196 8.11 3.44 -13.66
C TYR A 196 8.39 1.94 -13.80
N GLN A 197 8.70 1.24 -12.71
CA GLN A 197 9.03 -0.18 -12.72
C GLN A 197 7.84 -1.03 -12.29
N SER A 198 7.57 -2.08 -13.06
CA SER A 198 6.72 -3.18 -12.65
C SER A 198 7.59 -4.33 -12.13
N PRO A 199 7.20 -5.06 -11.08
CA PRO A 199 7.88 -6.31 -10.68
C PRO A 199 8.03 -7.27 -11.86
N GLU A 200 7.08 -7.27 -12.80
CA GLU A 200 7.09 -8.11 -13.99
C GLU A 200 8.27 -7.83 -14.93
N ASP A 201 8.84 -6.61 -14.91
CA ASP A 201 9.99 -6.24 -15.75
C ASP A 201 11.20 -7.14 -15.47
N HIS A 202 11.33 -7.62 -14.24
CA HIS A 202 12.39 -8.52 -13.81
C HIS A 202 12.10 -9.98 -14.17
N TYR A 203 10.88 -10.33 -14.56
CA TYR A 203 10.46 -11.67 -14.96
C TYR A 203 10.51 -11.90 -16.48
N TYR A 204 10.71 -10.83 -17.24
CA TYR A 204 10.97 -10.86 -18.67
C TYR A 204 12.48 -10.85 -18.95
N ASP A 205 12.84 -11.23 -20.18
CA ASP A 205 14.21 -11.07 -20.66
C ASP A 205 14.61 -9.60 -20.65
N PHE A 206 15.90 -9.35 -20.38
CA PHE A 206 16.47 -8.00 -20.23
C PHE A 206 16.02 -7.03 -21.33
N TRP A 207 16.05 -7.45 -22.59
CA TRP A 207 15.67 -6.62 -23.73
C TRP A 207 14.18 -6.24 -23.71
N LEU A 208 13.30 -7.19 -23.40
CA LEU A 208 11.86 -6.94 -23.38
C LEU A 208 11.45 -6.10 -22.17
N GLY A 209 11.97 -6.43 -20.98
CA GLY A 209 11.72 -5.64 -19.76
C GLY A 209 12.20 -4.20 -19.91
N THR A 210 13.39 -4.00 -20.49
CA THR A 210 13.92 -2.66 -20.76
C THR A 210 13.08 -1.91 -21.79
N LEU A 211 12.66 -2.57 -22.88
CA LEU A 211 11.79 -1.97 -23.88
C LEU A 211 10.46 -1.50 -23.27
N LEU A 212 9.80 -2.32 -22.46
CA LEU A 212 8.54 -1.96 -21.79
C LEU A 212 8.73 -0.77 -20.83
N ARG A 213 9.84 -0.72 -20.10
CA ARG A 213 10.20 0.41 -19.23
C ARG A 213 10.41 1.71 -20.03
N VAL A 214 11.11 1.63 -21.16
CA VAL A 214 11.31 2.78 -22.06
C VAL A 214 9.99 3.26 -22.67
N ILE A 215 9.12 2.34 -23.09
CA ILE A 215 7.78 2.68 -23.61
C ILE A 215 6.96 3.39 -22.53
N ARG A 216 6.97 2.92 -21.28
CA ARG A 216 6.31 3.60 -20.15
C ARG A 216 6.85 5.01 -19.92
N LEU A 217 8.17 5.17 -19.97
CA LEU A 217 8.80 6.47 -19.78
C LEU A 217 8.42 7.44 -20.91
N ILE A 218 8.54 7.03 -22.17
CA ILE A 218 8.18 7.86 -23.33
C ILE A 218 6.67 8.17 -23.30
N GLY A 219 5.83 7.16 -23.05
CA GLY A 219 4.38 7.31 -22.96
C GLY A 219 3.96 8.33 -21.90
N ASN A 220 4.57 8.28 -20.71
CA ASN A 220 4.30 9.26 -19.65
C ASN A 220 4.71 10.69 -20.08
N ASN A 221 5.88 10.86 -20.68
CA ASN A 221 6.33 12.17 -21.16
C ASN A 221 5.42 12.71 -22.27
N LEU A 222 4.98 11.85 -23.19
CA LEU A 222 4.03 12.21 -24.24
C LEU A 222 2.66 12.56 -23.67
N ALA A 223 2.13 11.79 -22.71
CA ALA A 223 0.84 12.07 -22.09
C ALA A 223 0.80 13.46 -21.43
N ILE A 224 1.89 13.86 -20.78
CA ILE A 224 2.01 15.19 -20.17
C ILE A 224 2.21 16.29 -21.23
N ALA A 225 3.02 16.03 -22.25
CA ALA A 225 3.42 17.04 -23.23
C ALA A 225 2.39 17.28 -24.36
N LEU A 226 1.69 16.24 -24.81
CA LEU A 226 0.81 16.28 -25.99
C LEU A 226 -0.36 17.26 -25.87
N PRO A 227 -1.10 17.34 -24.74
CA PRO A 227 -2.18 18.30 -24.59
C PRO A 227 -1.69 19.75 -24.72
N GLY A 228 -0.57 20.07 -24.05
CA GLY A 228 0.06 21.38 -24.12
C GLY A 228 0.60 21.70 -25.52
N LEU A 229 1.24 20.72 -26.18
CA LEU A 229 1.74 20.86 -27.55
C LEU A 229 0.60 21.10 -28.54
N TYR A 230 -0.52 20.39 -28.39
CA TYR A 230 -1.70 20.59 -29.23
C TYR A 230 -2.24 22.02 -29.10
N ILE A 231 -2.38 22.53 -27.87
CA ILE A 231 -2.82 23.91 -27.64
C ILE A 231 -1.84 24.91 -28.27
N ALA A 232 -0.53 24.71 -28.07
CA ALA A 232 0.51 25.59 -28.59
C ALA A 232 0.52 25.67 -30.12
N LEU A 233 0.32 24.55 -30.82
CA LEU A 233 0.29 24.50 -32.28
C LEU A 233 -1.07 24.96 -32.85
N ALA A 234 -2.19 24.54 -32.26
CA ALA A 234 -3.50 24.82 -32.82
C ALA A 234 -4.01 26.25 -32.52
N ALA A 235 -3.65 26.82 -31.36
CA ALA A 235 -4.15 28.12 -30.94
C ALA A 235 -3.14 29.27 -31.07
N VAL A 236 -1.84 29.00 -30.93
CA VAL A 236 -0.80 30.06 -30.87
C VAL A 236 0.06 30.08 -32.14
N ASN A 237 0.61 28.94 -32.55
CA ASN A 237 1.56 28.85 -33.67
C ASN A 237 1.02 27.95 -34.80
N SER A 238 -0.18 28.27 -35.31
CA SER A 238 -0.84 27.49 -36.37
C SER A 238 -0.08 27.51 -37.69
N GLU A 239 0.79 28.50 -37.90
CA GLU A 239 1.68 28.62 -39.05
C GLU A 239 2.72 27.49 -39.13
N LEU A 240 3.04 26.83 -38.01
CA LEU A 240 3.96 25.69 -37.98
C LEU A 240 3.30 24.40 -38.50
N LEU A 241 1.98 24.37 -38.60
CA LEU A 241 1.25 23.22 -39.13
C LEU A 241 1.21 23.27 -40.65
N PRO A 242 1.35 22.13 -41.35
CA PRO A 242 1.08 22.06 -42.78
C PRO A 242 -0.32 22.63 -43.08
N THR A 243 -0.43 23.46 -44.11
CA THR A 243 -1.67 24.20 -44.43
C THR A 243 -2.90 23.30 -44.54
N GLN A 244 -2.76 22.11 -45.13
CA GLN A 244 -3.86 21.13 -45.21
C GLN A 244 -4.35 20.69 -43.82
N LEU A 245 -3.43 20.48 -42.87
CA LEU A 245 -3.75 20.03 -41.52
C LEU A 245 -4.37 21.17 -40.69
N ALA A 246 -3.84 22.39 -40.81
CA ALA A 246 -4.40 23.57 -40.17
C ALA A 246 -5.84 23.85 -40.66
N LEU A 247 -6.10 23.74 -41.96
CA LEU A 247 -7.44 23.91 -42.53
C LEU A 247 -8.41 22.83 -42.05
N ASN A 248 -7.96 21.58 -41.94
CA ASN A 248 -8.78 20.49 -41.39
C ASN A 248 -9.15 20.73 -39.93
N ILE A 249 -8.21 21.18 -39.10
CA ILE A 249 -8.48 21.55 -37.69
C ILE A 249 -9.42 22.75 -37.61
N ALA A 250 -9.24 23.76 -38.46
CA ALA A 250 -10.14 24.91 -38.49
C ALA A 250 -11.57 24.50 -38.90
N ALA A 251 -11.69 23.63 -39.91
CA ALA A 251 -12.98 23.13 -40.39
C ALA A 251 -13.68 22.24 -39.35
N SER A 252 -12.96 21.37 -38.64
CA SER A 252 -13.55 20.51 -37.60
C SER A 252 -14.05 21.30 -36.39
N ARG A 253 -13.56 22.53 -36.21
CA ARG A 253 -13.96 23.43 -35.11
C ARG A 253 -15.06 24.41 -35.50
N LEU A 254 -15.58 24.34 -36.73
CA LEU A 254 -16.73 25.14 -37.14
C LEU A 254 -17.96 24.76 -36.30
N GLY A 255 -18.47 25.72 -35.51
CA GLY A 255 -19.62 25.52 -34.63
C GLY A 255 -19.28 25.11 -33.20
N VAL A 256 -17.99 24.95 -32.84
CA VAL A 256 -17.57 24.73 -31.45
C VAL A 256 -17.48 26.09 -30.73
N PRO A 257 -18.31 26.34 -29.69
CA PRO A 257 -18.36 27.66 -29.05
C PRO A 257 -17.21 27.91 -28.05
N PHE A 258 -16.41 26.87 -27.75
CA PHE A 258 -15.38 26.94 -26.72
C PHE A 258 -13.98 27.24 -27.28
N PRO A 259 -13.14 27.99 -26.55
CA PRO A 259 -11.71 28.09 -26.84
C PRO A 259 -11.02 26.73 -26.74
N ILE A 260 -9.95 26.53 -27.52
CA ILE A 260 -9.18 25.27 -27.59
C ILE A 260 -8.71 24.82 -26.20
N LEU A 261 -8.27 25.77 -25.35
CA LEU A 261 -7.84 25.46 -23.99
C LEU A 261 -8.97 24.80 -23.17
N LEU A 262 -10.17 25.36 -23.22
CA LEU A 262 -11.30 24.85 -22.46
C LEU A 262 -11.79 23.50 -23.02
N GLU A 263 -11.76 23.35 -24.34
CA GLU A 263 -12.07 22.08 -25.03
C GLU A 263 -11.15 20.95 -24.54
N VAL A 264 -9.83 21.16 -24.54
CA VAL A 264 -8.85 20.16 -24.08
C VAL A 264 -9.03 19.84 -22.60
N LEU A 265 -9.26 20.84 -21.75
CA LEU A 265 -9.52 20.62 -20.32
C LEU A 265 -10.79 19.79 -20.08
N LEU A 266 -11.85 20.01 -20.86
CA LEU A 266 -13.08 19.22 -20.77
C LEU A 266 -12.87 17.78 -21.22
N VAL A 267 -12.07 17.55 -22.27
CA VAL A 267 -11.72 16.20 -22.72
C VAL A 267 -10.89 15.46 -21.67
N GLU A 268 -9.86 16.09 -21.11
CA GLU A 268 -9.06 15.54 -20.01
C GLU A 268 -9.92 15.18 -18.80
N LEU A 269 -10.80 16.11 -18.37
CA LEU A 269 -11.74 15.87 -17.28
C LEU A 269 -12.67 14.68 -17.58
N THR A 270 -13.15 14.58 -18.82
CA THR A 270 -14.05 13.50 -19.24
C THR A 270 -13.33 12.15 -19.20
N ILE A 271 -12.08 12.09 -19.65
CA ILE A 271 -11.26 10.87 -19.57
C ILE A 271 -11.06 10.46 -18.12
N GLU A 272 -10.76 11.40 -17.23
CA GLU A 272 -10.58 11.12 -15.80
C GLU A 272 -11.87 10.62 -15.14
N ILE A 273 -13.02 11.22 -15.48
CA ILE A 273 -14.34 10.75 -15.02
C ILE A 273 -14.60 9.31 -15.50
N PHE A 274 -14.32 9.00 -16.76
CA PHE A 274 -14.49 7.64 -17.27
C PHE A 274 -13.53 6.65 -16.62
N ARG A 275 -12.29 7.08 -16.33
CA ARG A 275 -11.32 6.26 -15.61
C ARG A 275 -11.81 5.92 -14.21
N GLU A 276 -12.23 6.92 -13.43
CA GLU A 276 -12.75 6.75 -12.08
C GLU A 276 -14.03 5.89 -12.06
N ALA A 277 -14.93 6.11 -13.01
CA ALA A 277 -16.11 5.27 -13.17
C ALA A 277 -15.74 3.83 -13.52
N GLY A 278 -14.77 3.64 -14.43
CA GLY A 278 -14.27 2.35 -14.87
C GLY A 278 -13.66 1.52 -13.74
N LEU A 279 -12.92 2.15 -12.83
CA LEU A 279 -12.32 1.49 -11.66
C LEU A 279 -13.36 0.97 -10.66
N ARG A 280 -14.58 1.54 -10.65
CA ARG A 280 -15.68 1.16 -9.76
C ARG A 280 -16.68 0.21 -10.39
N LEU A 281 -16.52 -0.13 -11.68
CA LEU A 281 -17.35 -1.14 -12.33
C LEU A 281 -16.91 -2.54 -11.85
N PRO A 282 -17.85 -3.42 -11.50
CA PRO A 282 -17.51 -4.79 -11.10
C PRO A 282 -16.82 -5.50 -12.25
N SER A 283 -15.60 -5.96 -12.02
CA SER A 283 -14.91 -6.84 -12.96
C SER A 283 -15.58 -8.22 -12.91
N THR A 284 -16.43 -8.51 -13.89
CA THR A 284 -16.96 -9.86 -14.17
C THR A 284 -15.86 -10.82 -14.56
#